data_AF-Q4LDT1-F1
#
_entry.id   AF-Q4LDT1-F1
#
_cell.length_a   1.000
_cell.length_b   1.000
_cell.length_c   1.000
_cell.angle_alpha   90.00
_cell.angle_beta   90.00
_cell.angle_gamma   90.00
#
_symmetry.space_group_name_H-M   'P 1'
#
loop_
_entity.id
_entity.type
_entity.pdbx_description
1 polymer ?
#
loop_
_entity_poly.entity_id
_entity_poly.type
_entity_poly.pdbx_seq_one_letter_code
_entity_poly.pdbx_strand_id
1 'polypeptide(L)'
;MKNLIIVESPAKAKTIGNFLGKDYEVIASKGHIRDLPKTSFGIKIEDENFKPEYRISNDHSSLVKELKEKAKKAKTIYLATDEDREGEAIAYHIAKAINKDENSLPRIVFHEITKSAIENALKNPRSLNVNSVNAQQTRRLLDRIVGYKLSPLLNQKIQKGLSAGRVQSAALKIIVDREREIKAFVPLKYFSIDMIFEKDLQAELVEFQNQKIEKLSLTNEDRAKLIFEACKNANFKIKDTESKDRKIAPQAPFMTSTLQQSASNRLGFNPKKT
;
A
#
# COMPACT_ATOMS: atom_id res chain seq x y z
N MET A 1 -23.77 22.05 26.89
CA MET A 1 -22.49 21.35 26.63
C MET A 1 -22.59 20.73 25.25
N LYS A 2 -21.57 20.92 24.40
CA LYS A 2 -21.53 20.33 23.06
C LYS A 2 -20.99 18.90 23.11
N ASN A 3 -21.31 18.09 22.11
CA ASN A 3 -20.63 16.82 21.88
C ASN A 3 -19.28 17.08 21.21
N LEU A 4 -18.25 16.32 21.55
CA LEU A 4 -16.91 16.42 20.96
C LEU A 4 -16.69 15.26 20.00
N ILE A 5 -16.29 15.52 18.77
CA ILE A 5 -15.89 14.51 17.79
C ILE A 5 -14.40 14.70 17.50
N ILE A 6 -13.63 13.63 17.67
CA ILE A 6 -12.19 13.64 17.42
C ILE A 6 -11.90 12.82 16.16
N VAL A 7 -11.35 13.47 15.14
CA VAL A 7 -10.98 12.87 13.84
C VAL A 7 -9.47 12.91 13.63
N GLU A 8 -8.96 12.19 12.65
CA GLU A 8 -7.52 12.15 12.40
C GLU A 8 -6.97 13.43 11.73
N SER A 9 -7.66 13.97 10.71
CA SER A 9 -7.13 15.03 9.86
C SER A 9 -7.94 16.34 9.92
N PRO A 10 -7.30 17.52 9.76
CA PRO A 10 -7.99 18.81 9.73
C PRO A 10 -9.03 18.93 8.60
N ALA A 11 -8.75 18.32 7.45
CA ALA A 11 -9.68 18.30 6.32
C ALA A 11 -10.99 17.57 6.69
N LYS A 12 -10.89 16.40 7.33
CA LYS A 12 -12.06 15.67 7.85
C LYS A 12 -12.82 16.48 8.89
N ALA A 13 -12.10 17.16 9.80
CA ALA A 13 -12.72 17.98 10.82
C ALA A 13 -13.57 19.10 10.21
N LYS A 14 -13.05 19.77 9.17
CA LYS A 14 -13.77 20.80 8.44
C LYS A 14 -15.01 20.25 7.73
N THR A 15 -14.88 19.15 6.99
CA THR A 15 -16.00 18.56 6.23
C THR A 15 -17.11 18.05 7.16
N ILE A 16 -16.75 17.31 8.22
CA ILE A 16 -17.72 16.78 9.19
C ILE A 16 -18.36 17.93 9.98
N GLY A 17 -17.58 18.95 10.36
CA GLY A 17 -18.09 20.15 11.02
C GLY A 17 -19.08 20.95 10.18
N ASN A 18 -19.02 20.85 8.84
CA ASN A 18 -20.02 21.47 7.96
C ASN A 18 -21.33 20.66 7.90
N PHE A 19 -21.27 19.35 8.07
CA PHE A 19 -22.46 18.49 8.10
C PHE A 19 -23.18 18.54 9.44
N LEU A 20 -22.41 18.73 10.51
CA LEU A 20 -22.91 18.72 11.87
C LEU A 20 -23.19 20.14 12.37
N GLY A 21 -24.34 20.34 13.02
CA GLY A 21 -24.75 21.64 13.53
C GLY A 21 -23.97 22.12 14.76
N LYS A 22 -24.47 23.19 15.37
CA LYS A 22 -23.83 23.86 16.53
C LYS A 22 -23.68 22.98 17.78
N ASP A 23 -24.36 21.83 17.83
CA ASP A 23 -24.34 20.87 18.94
C ASP A 23 -23.05 20.03 18.99
N TYR A 24 -22.28 20.02 17.91
CA TYR A 24 -21.02 19.29 17.82
C TYR A 24 -19.83 20.25 17.70
N GLU A 25 -18.75 19.88 18.36
CA GLU A 25 -17.43 20.45 18.17
C GLU A 25 -16.53 19.36 17.59
N VAL A 26 -15.91 19.64 16.45
CA VAL A 26 -15.06 18.67 15.73
C VAL A 26 -13.61 19.13 15.79
N ILE A 27 -12.72 18.27 16.28
CA ILE A 27 -11.29 18.54 16.43
C ILE A 27 -10.46 17.44 15.78
N ALA A 28 -9.32 17.82 15.19
CA ALA A 28 -8.40 16.87 14.56
C ALA A 28 -7.21 16.54 15.48
N SER A 29 -6.87 15.25 15.61
CA SER A 29 -5.68 14.78 16.33
C SER A 29 -4.37 14.99 15.54
N LYS A 30 -4.48 15.25 14.23
CA LYS A 30 -3.36 15.33 13.28
C LYS A 30 -2.52 14.04 13.27
N GLY A 31 -3.20 12.90 13.21
CA GLY A 31 -2.56 11.57 13.22
C GLY A 31 -2.32 11.03 14.63
N HIS A 32 -1.21 10.28 14.78
CA HIS A 32 -0.77 9.68 16.04
C HIS A 32 -0.25 10.75 17.02
N ILE A 33 -0.91 10.86 18.17
CA ILE A 33 -0.51 11.80 19.24
C ILE A 33 0.44 11.19 20.28
N ARG A 34 0.57 9.87 20.28
CA ARG A 34 1.47 9.09 21.15
C ARG A 34 2.25 8.11 20.30
N ASP A 35 3.53 7.93 20.61
CA ASP A 35 4.37 6.91 19.99
C ASP A 35 5.43 6.42 21.00
N LEU A 36 6.14 5.36 20.64
CA LEU A 36 7.32 4.89 21.34
C LEU A 36 8.43 5.97 21.28
N PRO A 37 9.29 6.09 22.31
CA PRO A 37 10.37 7.06 22.34
C PRO A 37 11.26 6.98 21.10
N LYS A 38 11.74 8.14 20.62
CA LYS A 38 12.62 8.22 19.44
C LYS A 38 14.05 7.75 19.73
N THR A 39 14.53 7.94 20.95
CA THR A 39 15.94 7.74 21.34
C THR A 39 16.20 6.47 22.14
N SER A 40 15.17 5.77 22.60
CA SER A 40 15.30 4.54 23.37
C SER A 40 14.43 3.42 22.81
N PHE A 41 14.74 2.19 23.20
CA PHE A 41 14.03 1.00 22.74
C PHE A 41 12.52 1.09 23.02
N GLY A 42 12.14 1.55 24.21
CA GLY A 42 10.75 1.89 24.55
C GLY A 42 9.81 0.70 24.73
N ILE A 43 10.34 -0.51 24.81
CA ILE A 43 9.59 -1.74 25.03
C ILE A 43 10.24 -2.46 26.21
N LYS A 44 9.49 -2.66 27.29
CA LYS A 44 9.90 -3.54 28.39
C LYS A 44 9.46 -4.97 28.06
N ILE A 45 10.38 -5.91 28.23
CA ILE A 45 10.15 -7.33 27.98
C ILE A 45 10.37 -8.05 29.31
N GLU A 46 9.30 -8.51 29.92
CA GLU A 46 9.26 -9.15 31.24
C GLU A 46 8.27 -10.32 31.16
N ASP A 47 8.64 -11.52 31.62
CA ASP A 47 7.73 -12.68 31.70
C ASP A 47 6.95 -12.93 30.41
N GLU A 48 7.64 -12.95 29.25
CA GLU A 48 7.04 -13.11 27.91
C GLU A 48 6.03 -12.02 27.49
N ASN A 49 5.88 -10.96 28.28
CA ASN A 49 5.02 -9.83 27.98
C ASN A 49 5.79 -8.65 27.39
N PHE A 50 5.20 -8.01 26.38
CA PHE A 50 5.74 -6.81 25.75
C PHE A 50 4.97 -5.58 26.24
N LYS A 51 5.59 -4.75 27.07
CA LYS A 51 4.99 -3.55 27.64
C LYS A 51 5.56 -2.29 26.94
N PRO A 52 4.82 -1.65 26.02
CA PRO A 52 5.27 -0.42 25.36
C PRO A 52 5.25 0.81 26.28
N GLU A 53 6.28 1.63 26.21
CA GLU A 53 6.37 2.92 26.91
C GLU A 53 5.93 4.08 26.00
N TYR A 54 4.66 4.14 25.66
CA TYR A 54 4.12 5.22 24.82
C TYR A 54 4.20 6.59 25.50
N ARG A 55 4.78 7.57 24.81
CA ARG A 55 4.86 8.98 25.25
C ARG A 55 4.08 9.86 24.29
N ILE A 56 3.56 10.98 24.80
CA ILE A 56 3.01 12.02 23.94
C ILE A 56 4.16 12.59 23.12
N SER A 57 3.98 12.66 21.81
CA SER A 57 4.96 13.27 20.91
C SER A 57 5.10 14.75 21.26
N ASN A 58 6.33 15.26 21.39
CA ASN A 58 6.59 16.66 21.79
C ASN A 58 5.78 17.65 20.97
N ASP A 59 5.70 17.42 19.65
CA ASP A 59 5.00 18.25 18.66
C ASP A 59 3.47 18.30 18.86
N HIS A 60 2.92 17.37 19.65
CA HIS A 60 1.47 17.25 19.93
C HIS A 60 1.11 17.63 21.37
N SER A 61 2.05 18.11 22.19
CA SER A 61 1.80 18.42 23.60
C SER A 61 0.72 19.48 23.81
N SER A 62 0.74 20.55 23.01
CA SER A 62 -0.27 21.62 23.04
C SER A 62 -1.64 21.11 22.61
N LEU A 63 -1.69 20.31 21.54
CA LEU A 63 -2.92 19.70 21.04
C LEU A 63 -3.56 18.77 22.06
N VAL A 64 -2.76 17.95 22.76
CA VAL A 64 -3.28 17.06 23.81
C VAL A 64 -3.83 17.85 25.00
N LYS A 65 -3.21 18.99 25.36
CA LYS A 65 -3.77 19.90 26.39
C LYS A 65 -5.13 20.44 25.96
N GLU A 66 -5.25 20.93 24.73
CA GLU A 66 -6.53 21.41 24.18
C GLU A 66 -7.59 20.29 24.16
N LEU A 67 -7.22 19.08 23.69
CA LEU A 67 -8.12 17.92 23.68
C LEU A 67 -8.62 17.58 25.08
N LYS A 68 -7.76 17.62 26.10
CA LYS A 68 -8.14 17.39 27.50
C LYS A 68 -9.12 18.44 28.01
N GLU A 69 -8.89 19.71 27.70
CA GLU A 69 -9.78 20.80 28.12
C GLU A 69 -11.16 20.68 27.47
N LYS A 70 -11.21 20.39 26.18
CA LYS A 70 -12.47 20.20 25.45
C LYS A 70 -13.20 18.93 25.89
N ALA A 71 -12.46 17.84 26.10
CA ALA A 71 -13.02 16.58 26.63
C ALA A 71 -13.68 16.77 28.00
N LYS A 72 -13.14 17.63 28.87
CA LYS A 72 -13.74 17.94 30.18
C LYS A 72 -15.06 18.72 30.07
N LYS A 73 -15.23 19.53 29.02
CA LYS A 73 -16.42 20.37 28.79
C LYS A 73 -17.50 19.67 27.92
N ALA A 74 -17.14 18.56 27.28
CA ALA A 74 -17.99 17.84 26.35
C ALA A 74 -19.03 16.99 27.08
N LYS A 75 -20.25 16.92 26.52
CA LYS A 75 -21.30 16.01 27.01
C LYS A 75 -20.95 14.55 26.70
N THR A 76 -20.63 14.28 25.44
CA THR A 76 -20.19 12.97 24.94
C THR A 76 -18.98 13.17 24.04
N ILE A 77 -18.01 12.27 24.09
CA ILE A 77 -16.80 12.28 23.26
C ILE A 77 -16.87 11.10 22.29
N TYR A 78 -16.88 11.39 20.99
CA TYR A 78 -16.90 10.41 19.92
C TYR A 78 -15.53 10.28 19.27
N LEU A 79 -15.10 9.04 19.03
CA LEU A 79 -13.88 8.73 18.28
C LEU A 79 -14.25 8.43 16.82
N ALA A 80 -13.79 9.28 15.90
CA ALA A 80 -14.17 9.28 14.49
C ALA A 80 -12.95 9.17 13.57
N THR A 81 -12.03 8.26 13.92
CA THR A 81 -10.88 7.87 13.10
C THR A 81 -11.28 6.88 12.01
N ASP A 82 -10.35 6.54 11.12
CA ASP A 82 -10.63 5.66 9.99
C ASP A 82 -10.92 4.22 10.40
N GLU A 83 -11.71 3.52 9.58
CA GLU A 83 -12.07 2.12 9.82
C GLU A 83 -10.96 1.16 9.34
N ASP A 84 -9.79 1.33 9.91
CA ASP A 84 -8.70 0.38 9.79
C ASP A 84 -7.99 0.22 11.14
N ARG A 85 -7.00 -0.67 11.19
CA ARG A 85 -6.22 -0.91 12.40
C ARG A 85 -5.41 0.32 12.88
N GLU A 86 -4.99 1.19 11.98
CA GLU A 86 -4.26 2.41 12.36
C GLU A 86 -5.22 3.41 13.00
N GLY A 87 -6.41 3.61 12.43
CA GLY A 87 -7.48 4.44 12.99
C GLY A 87 -7.95 3.93 14.35
N GLU A 88 -8.09 2.61 14.54
CA GLU A 88 -8.38 2.03 15.86
C GLU A 88 -7.26 2.30 16.88
N ALA A 89 -5.99 2.17 16.49
CA ALA A 89 -4.87 2.51 17.37
C ALA A 89 -4.79 4.00 17.71
N ILE A 90 -5.09 4.89 16.76
CA ILE A 90 -5.18 6.34 17.01
C ILE A 90 -6.30 6.63 18.01
N ALA A 91 -7.48 6.03 17.83
CA ALA A 91 -8.61 6.15 18.75
C ALA A 91 -8.24 5.69 20.18
N TYR A 92 -7.58 4.53 20.30
CA TYR A 92 -7.02 4.04 21.57
C TYR A 92 -6.06 5.05 22.21
N HIS A 93 -5.11 5.58 21.43
CA HIS A 93 -4.12 6.52 21.94
C HIS A 93 -4.74 7.86 22.35
N ILE A 94 -5.76 8.34 21.63
CA ILE A 94 -6.57 9.50 22.01
C ILE A 94 -7.23 9.28 23.36
N ALA A 95 -7.96 8.18 23.54
CA ALA A 95 -8.67 7.86 24.79
C ALA A 95 -7.72 7.86 26.00
N LYS A 96 -6.60 7.14 25.86
CA LYS A 96 -5.56 7.10 26.90
C LYS A 96 -4.90 8.47 27.12
N ALA A 97 -4.67 9.26 26.06
CA ALA A 97 -4.06 10.59 26.20
C ALA A 97 -4.96 11.56 26.97
N ILE A 98 -6.28 11.48 26.80
CA ILE A 98 -7.25 12.30 27.54
C ILE A 98 -7.64 11.72 28.90
N ASN A 99 -6.96 10.66 29.37
CA ASN A 99 -7.22 9.96 30.62
C ASN A 99 -8.66 9.45 30.75
N LYS A 100 -9.19 8.84 29.68
CA LYS A 100 -10.48 8.16 29.66
C LYS A 100 -10.27 6.67 29.37
N ASP A 101 -11.22 5.85 29.83
CA ASP A 101 -11.29 4.46 29.42
C ASP A 101 -11.69 4.39 27.94
N GLU A 102 -10.86 3.73 27.16
CA GLU A 102 -11.04 3.49 25.73
C GLU A 102 -12.34 2.76 25.39
N ASN A 103 -12.85 1.91 26.29
CA ASN A 103 -14.10 1.19 26.08
C ASN A 103 -15.33 2.04 26.45
N SER A 104 -15.14 3.14 27.17
CA SER A 104 -16.22 4.04 27.59
C SER A 104 -16.61 5.05 26.50
N LEU A 105 -15.80 5.20 25.45
CA LEU A 105 -15.99 6.22 24.43
C LEU A 105 -16.67 5.65 23.18
N PRO A 106 -17.80 6.21 22.72
CA PRO A 106 -18.45 5.77 21.48
C PRO A 106 -17.55 6.00 20.26
N ARG A 107 -17.36 4.93 19.47
CA ARG A 107 -16.58 4.91 18.24
C ARG A 107 -17.53 4.96 17.04
N ILE A 108 -17.36 5.95 16.17
CA ILE A 108 -18.17 6.09 14.94
C ILE A 108 -17.30 5.80 13.72
N VAL A 109 -17.76 4.91 12.83
CA VAL A 109 -17.05 4.50 11.62
C VAL A 109 -17.85 4.81 10.37
N PHE A 110 -17.16 5.13 9.29
CA PHE A 110 -17.75 5.46 8.00
C PHE A 110 -16.73 5.20 6.89
N HIS A 111 -17.19 4.67 5.76
CA HIS A 111 -16.37 4.43 4.57
C HIS A 111 -16.35 5.62 3.60
N GLU A 112 -17.30 6.54 3.77
CA GLU A 112 -17.44 7.75 2.96
C GLU A 112 -17.81 8.94 3.84
N ILE A 113 -17.45 10.14 3.40
CA ILE A 113 -17.70 11.38 4.14
C ILE A 113 -18.92 12.08 3.52
N THR A 114 -20.09 11.50 3.75
CA THR A 114 -21.40 12.05 3.33
C THR A 114 -22.23 12.40 4.56
N LYS A 115 -23.15 13.38 4.44
CA LYS A 115 -24.00 13.79 5.57
C LYS A 115 -24.78 12.60 6.15
N SER A 116 -25.37 11.78 5.27
CA SER A 116 -26.11 10.57 5.64
C SER A 116 -25.24 9.54 6.36
N ALA A 117 -24.02 9.27 5.87
CA ALA A 117 -23.11 8.31 6.51
C ALA A 117 -22.71 8.77 7.92
N ILE A 118 -22.39 10.06 8.10
CA ILE A 118 -22.01 10.60 9.41
C ILE A 118 -23.19 10.57 10.39
N GLU A 119 -24.39 10.95 9.95
CA GLU A 119 -25.60 10.87 10.80
C GLU A 119 -25.93 9.43 11.21
N ASN A 120 -25.80 8.46 10.30
CA ASN A 120 -25.99 7.05 10.61
C ASN A 120 -24.93 6.51 11.58
N ALA A 121 -23.67 6.93 11.42
CA ALA A 121 -22.59 6.53 12.31
C ALA A 121 -22.80 7.07 13.73
N LEU A 122 -23.31 8.30 13.87
CA LEU A 122 -23.67 8.88 15.17
C LEU A 122 -24.86 8.18 15.84
N LYS A 123 -25.80 7.64 15.06
CA LYS A 123 -26.94 6.86 15.59
C LYS A 123 -26.53 5.46 16.07
N ASN A 124 -25.51 4.87 15.45
CA ASN A 124 -25.05 3.50 15.73
C ASN A 124 -23.56 3.47 16.11
N PRO A 125 -23.16 4.11 17.23
CA PRO A 125 -21.78 4.04 17.68
C PRO A 125 -21.45 2.61 18.13
N ARG A 126 -20.24 2.16 17.82
CA ARG A 126 -19.69 0.89 18.32
C ARG A 126 -18.70 1.15 19.46
N SER A 127 -18.22 0.08 20.08
CA SER A 127 -17.05 0.13 20.96
C SER A 127 -15.76 0.04 20.15
N LEU A 128 -14.64 0.41 20.78
CA LEU A 128 -13.32 0.24 20.21
C LEU A 128 -13.03 -1.25 19.93
N ASN A 129 -12.41 -1.55 18.79
CA ASN A 129 -11.99 -2.92 18.47
C ASN A 129 -10.59 -3.17 19.03
N VAL A 130 -10.53 -3.73 20.24
CA VAL A 130 -9.27 -4.03 20.95
C VAL A 130 -8.37 -4.99 20.15
N ASN A 131 -8.94 -5.92 19.39
CA ASN A 131 -8.14 -6.84 18.55
C ASN A 131 -7.42 -6.10 17.43
N SER A 132 -8.08 -5.13 16.78
CA SER A 132 -7.46 -4.27 15.77
C SER A 132 -6.36 -3.39 16.35
N VAL A 133 -6.59 -2.85 17.56
CA VAL A 133 -5.57 -2.10 18.31
C VAL A 133 -4.35 -3.00 18.58
N ASN A 134 -4.58 -4.20 19.14
CA ASN A 134 -3.51 -5.14 19.44
C ASN A 134 -2.74 -5.54 18.18
N ALA A 135 -3.42 -5.79 17.06
CA ALA A 135 -2.77 -6.08 15.79
C ALA A 135 -1.85 -4.94 15.31
N GLN A 136 -2.29 -3.69 15.45
CA GLN A 136 -1.46 -2.52 15.13
C GLN A 136 -0.27 -2.40 16.09
N GLN A 137 -0.49 -2.58 17.40
CA GLN A 137 0.58 -2.53 18.39
C GLN A 137 1.61 -3.63 18.15
N THR A 138 1.18 -4.88 17.92
CA THR A 138 2.08 -6.00 17.59
C THR A 138 2.96 -5.66 16.39
N ARG A 139 2.37 -5.11 15.31
CA ARG A 139 3.14 -4.64 14.15
C ARG A 139 4.16 -3.56 14.54
N ARG A 140 3.73 -2.55 15.31
CA ARG A 140 4.58 -1.43 15.75
C ARG A 140 5.76 -1.91 16.60
N LEU A 141 5.53 -2.85 17.50
CA LEU A 141 6.54 -3.46 18.38
C LEU A 141 7.51 -4.33 17.56
N LEU A 142 7.00 -5.17 16.67
CA LEU A 142 7.81 -6.00 15.79
C LEU A 142 8.77 -5.16 14.93
N ASP A 143 8.23 -4.11 14.28
CA ASP A 143 9.04 -3.22 13.45
C ASP A 143 10.09 -2.46 14.30
N ARG A 144 9.77 -2.12 15.56
CA ARG A 144 10.72 -1.53 16.52
C ARG A 144 11.82 -2.52 16.92
N ILE A 145 11.47 -3.77 17.23
CA ILE A 145 12.43 -4.81 17.62
C ILE A 145 13.44 -5.06 16.50
N VAL A 146 12.94 -5.25 15.27
CA VAL A 146 13.80 -5.49 14.10
C VAL A 146 14.71 -4.28 13.85
N GLY A 147 14.14 -3.08 13.79
CA GLY A 147 14.92 -1.87 13.50
C GLY A 147 15.98 -1.58 14.56
N TYR A 148 15.63 -1.66 15.84
CA TYR A 148 16.54 -1.32 16.94
C TYR A 148 17.64 -2.37 17.14
N LYS A 149 17.35 -3.65 16.94
CA LYS A 149 18.35 -4.72 17.10
C LYS A 149 19.27 -4.85 15.89
N LEU A 150 18.77 -4.72 14.67
CA LEU A 150 19.57 -4.96 13.45
C LEU A 150 20.33 -3.73 12.94
N SER A 151 19.80 -2.51 13.11
CA SER A 151 20.48 -1.31 12.58
C SER A 151 21.89 -1.09 13.16
N PRO A 152 22.16 -1.30 14.47
CA PRO A 152 23.52 -1.22 15.00
C PRO A 152 24.49 -2.22 14.34
N LEU A 153 24.02 -3.44 14.06
CA LEU A 153 24.81 -4.45 13.38
C LEU A 153 25.15 -4.03 11.93
N LEU A 154 24.17 -3.50 11.19
CA LEU A 154 24.40 -2.98 9.83
C LEU A 154 25.40 -1.82 9.84
N ASN A 155 25.31 -0.94 10.84
CA ASN A 155 26.24 0.18 11.01
C ASN A 155 27.68 -0.28 11.29
N GLN A 156 27.85 -1.40 12.00
CA GLN A 156 29.15 -1.98 12.31
C GLN A 156 29.74 -2.79 11.14
N LYS A 157 28.90 -3.50 10.38
CA LYS A 157 29.34 -4.46 9.37
C LYS A 157 29.36 -3.93 7.93
N ILE A 158 28.59 -2.88 7.64
CA ILE A 158 28.42 -2.37 6.27
C ILE A 158 28.80 -0.89 6.23
N GLN A 159 27.94 -0.01 6.76
CA GLN A 159 28.16 1.44 6.71
C GLN A 159 27.33 2.14 7.79
N LYS A 160 27.94 3.13 8.45
CA LYS A 160 27.22 4.01 9.39
C LYS A 160 26.08 4.76 8.70
N GLY A 161 24.92 4.83 9.36
CA GLY A 161 23.73 5.53 8.88
C GLY A 161 22.71 4.63 8.18
N LEU A 162 22.98 3.32 8.08
CA LEU A 162 22.04 2.37 7.53
C LEU A 162 20.97 2.01 8.57
N SER A 163 19.74 1.79 8.07
CA SER A 163 18.61 1.33 8.87
C SER A 163 18.14 -0.03 8.41
N ALA A 164 17.80 -0.89 9.36
CA ALA A 164 17.14 -2.16 9.12
C ALA A 164 15.63 -1.97 9.17
N GLY A 165 14.91 -2.50 8.18
CA GLY A 165 13.45 -2.45 8.13
C GLY A 165 12.90 -3.78 7.66
N ARG A 166 12.06 -4.42 8.48
CA ARG A 166 11.53 -5.76 8.19
C ARG A 166 10.91 -5.89 6.79
N VAL A 167 10.09 -4.92 6.39
CA VAL A 167 9.43 -4.90 5.07
C VAL A 167 10.32 -4.27 3.99
N GLN A 168 11.04 -3.21 4.35
CA GLN A 168 11.90 -2.47 3.41
C GLN A 168 13.05 -3.34 2.88
N SER A 169 13.71 -4.10 3.75
CA SER A 169 14.79 -5.01 3.37
C SER A 169 14.29 -6.14 2.47
N ALA A 170 13.07 -6.66 2.69
CA ALA A 170 12.46 -7.66 1.82
C ALA A 170 12.14 -7.08 0.43
N ALA A 171 11.58 -5.86 0.37
CA ALA A 171 11.33 -5.17 -0.90
C ALA A 171 12.62 -4.88 -1.68
N LEU A 172 13.67 -4.43 -0.98
CA LEU A 172 15.00 -4.23 -1.58
C LEU A 172 15.56 -5.57 -2.12
N LYS A 173 15.35 -6.68 -1.41
CA LYS A 173 15.78 -8.00 -1.87
C LYS A 173 15.17 -8.35 -3.23
N ILE A 174 13.87 -8.09 -3.45
CA ILE A 174 13.21 -8.35 -4.74
C ILE A 174 13.91 -7.60 -5.88
N ILE A 175 14.28 -6.34 -5.66
CA ILE A 175 15.00 -5.52 -6.65
C ILE A 175 16.40 -6.08 -6.89
N VAL A 176 17.13 -6.40 -5.82
CA VAL A 176 18.49 -6.95 -5.91
C VAL A 176 18.52 -8.31 -6.60
N ASP A 177 17.54 -9.18 -6.34
CA ASP A 177 17.43 -10.48 -7.00
C ASP A 177 17.17 -10.29 -8.50
N ARG A 178 16.25 -9.40 -8.89
CA ARG A 178 16.02 -9.07 -10.31
C ARG A 178 17.26 -8.50 -10.98
N GLU A 179 18.01 -7.64 -10.29
CA GLU A 179 19.25 -7.08 -10.83
C GLU A 179 20.33 -8.18 -11.02
N ARG A 180 20.39 -9.16 -10.12
CA ARG A 180 21.27 -10.33 -10.28
C ARG A 180 20.86 -11.20 -11.45
N GLU A 181 19.55 -11.42 -11.65
CA GLU A 181 19.03 -12.12 -12.84
C GLU A 181 19.45 -11.42 -14.13
N ILE A 182 19.33 -10.09 -14.20
CA ILE A 182 19.74 -9.29 -15.36
C ILE A 182 21.24 -9.39 -15.61
N LYS A 183 22.08 -9.32 -14.56
CA LYS A 183 23.53 -9.44 -14.69
C LYS A 183 24.00 -10.84 -15.08
N ALA A 184 23.27 -11.87 -14.64
CA ALA A 184 23.55 -13.26 -14.98
C ALA A 184 22.97 -13.67 -16.35
N PHE A 185 22.14 -12.83 -16.96
CA PHE A 185 21.52 -13.10 -18.25
C PHE A 185 22.58 -13.13 -19.36
N VAL A 186 22.70 -14.27 -20.04
CA VAL A 186 23.53 -14.44 -21.22
C VAL A 186 22.64 -14.33 -22.45
N PRO A 187 22.72 -13.25 -23.24
CA PRO A 187 21.89 -13.09 -24.44
C PRO A 187 22.18 -14.18 -25.47
N LEU A 188 21.11 -14.71 -26.08
CA LEU A 188 21.21 -15.65 -27.19
C LEU A 188 20.88 -14.93 -28.50
N LYS A 189 21.76 -15.05 -29.49
CA LYS A 189 21.47 -14.61 -30.86
C LYS A 189 20.53 -15.63 -31.50
N TYR A 190 19.39 -15.15 -31.99
CA TYR A 190 18.43 -15.92 -32.76
C TYR A 190 17.89 -15.07 -33.90
N PHE A 191 17.25 -15.72 -34.87
CA PHE A 191 16.67 -15.10 -36.05
C PHE A 191 15.18 -15.46 -36.13
N SER A 192 14.36 -14.52 -36.57
CA SER A 192 13.01 -14.76 -37.09
C SER A 192 13.03 -14.55 -38.61
N ILE A 193 12.11 -15.20 -39.33
CA ILE A 193 11.90 -14.94 -40.75
C ILE A 193 10.52 -14.32 -40.88
N ASP A 194 10.50 -13.00 -40.98
CA ASP A 194 9.29 -12.19 -41.15
C ASP A 194 9.01 -11.98 -42.64
N MET A 195 7.74 -12.11 -43.03
CA MET A 195 7.26 -12.01 -44.40
C MET A 195 6.20 -10.93 -44.50
N ILE A 196 6.24 -10.17 -45.59
CA ILE A 196 5.23 -9.17 -45.94
C ILE A 196 4.65 -9.59 -47.29
N PHE A 197 3.38 -9.99 -47.29
CA PHE A 197 2.64 -10.33 -48.49
C PHE A 197 1.87 -9.11 -49.02
N GLU A 198 1.30 -9.24 -50.22
CA GLU A 198 0.41 -8.23 -50.78
C GLU A 198 -0.70 -7.83 -49.80
N LYS A 199 -1.12 -6.56 -49.85
CA LYS A 199 -2.09 -5.95 -48.91
C LYS A 199 -1.58 -5.87 -47.46
N ASP A 200 -0.27 -5.73 -47.28
CA ASP A 200 0.40 -5.54 -45.99
C ASP A 200 0.14 -6.67 -44.97
N LEU A 201 -0.10 -7.90 -45.46
CA LEU A 201 -0.25 -9.06 -44.60
C LEU A 201 1.12 -9.48 -44.07
N GLN A 202 1.34 -9.27 -42.77
CA GLN A 202 2.55 -9.67 -42.06
C GLN A 202 2.40 -11.10 -41.52
N ALA A 203 3.45 -11.90 -41.66
CA ALA A 203 3.51 -13.25 -41.10
C ALA A 203 4.94 -13.57 -40.61
N GLU A 204 5.05 -14.38 -39.55
CA GLU A 204 6.32 -14.96 -39.10
C GLU A 204 6.35 -16.44 -39.48
N LEU A 205 7.48 -16.94 -39.97
CA LEU A 205 7.65 -18.35 -40.33
C LEU A 205 7.64 -19.24 -39.08
N VAL A 206 6.70 -20.18 -39.01
CA VAL A 206 6.54 -21.10 -37.87
C VAL A 206 7.03 -22.53 -38.15
N GLU A 207 7.27 -22.88 -39.42
CA GLU A 207 7.65 -24.24 -39.82
C GLU A 207 8.41 -24.22 -41.16
N PHE A 208 9.50 -24.99 -41.26
CA PHE A 208 10.26 -25.19 -42.50
C PHE A 208 10.69 -26.65 -42.63
N GLN A 209 10.42 -27.28 -43.78
CA GLN A 209 10.75 -28.70 -44.03
C GLN A 209 10.25 -29.65 -42.93
N ASN A 210 9.00 -29.49 -42.49
CA ASN A 210 8.36 -30.26 -41.41
C ASN A 210 9.06 -30.13 -40.04
N GLN A 211 9.93 -29.14 -39.87
CA GLN A 211 10.52 -28.78 -38.59
C GLN A 211 9.91 -27.47 -38.11
N LYS A 212 9.25 -27.53 -36.95
CA LYS A 212 8.72 -26.33 -36.30
C LYS A 212 9.87 -25.42 -35.88
N ILE A 213 9.69 -24.13 -36.16
CA ILE A 213 10.57 -23.07 -35.68
C ILE A 213 9.92 -22.53 -34.42
N GLU A 214 10.40 -22.99 -33.27
CA GLU A 214 9.97 -22.46 -31.99
C GLU A 214 10.62 -21.10 -31.72
N LYS A 215 10.00 -20.32 -30.85
CA LYS A 215 10.53 -19.01 -30.45
C LYS A 215 11.96 -19.17 -29.93
N LEU A 216 12.87 -18.33 -30.43
CA LEU A 216 14.31 -18.34 -30.07
C LEU A 216 15.11 -19.57 -30.55
N SER A 217 14.53 -20.47 -31.35
CA SER A 217 15.20 -21.74 -31.74
C SER A 217 16.18 -21.61 -32.93
N LEU A 218 15.96 -20.64 -33.82
CA LEU A 218 16.80 -20.44 -35.00
C LEU A 218 18.04 -19.60 -34.64
N THR A 219 19.10 -20.24 -34.16
CA THR A 219 20.31 -19.57 -33.67
C THR A 219 21.46 -19.53 -34.68
N ASN A 220 21.41 -20.37 -35.72
CA ASN A 220 22.43 -20.45 -36.76
C ASN A 220 22.11 -19.50 -37.93
N GLU A 221 23.03 -18.59 -38.24
CA GLU A 221 22.87 -17.58 -39.28
C GLU A 221 22.80 -18.15 -40.70
N ASP A 222 23.61 -19.15 -41.02
CA ASP A 222 23.63 -19.78 -42.35
C ASP A 222 22.33 -20.54 -42.61
N ARG A 223 21.80 -21.21 -41.58
CA ARG A 223 20.49 -21.84 -41.64
C ARG A 223 19.39 -20.81 -41.83
N ALA A 224 19.45 -19.67 -41.13
CA ALA A 224 18.48 -18.59 -41.30
C ALA A 224 18.51 -18.02 -42.73
N LYS A 225 19.70 -17.80 -43.30
CA LYS A 225 19.88 -17.37 -44.70
C LYS A 225 19.36 -18.40 -45.69
N LEU A 226 19.60 -19.69 -45.46
CA LEU A 226 19.08 -20.77 -46.30
C LEU A 226 17.55 -20.76 -46.33
N ILE A 227 16.92 -20.66 -45.16
CA ILE A 227 15.46 -20.57 -45.04
C ILE A 227 14.94 -19.32 -45.76
N PHE A 228 15.58 -18.17 -45.55
CA PHE A 228 15.22 -16.91 -46.19
C PHE A 228 15.22 -17.02 -47.72
N GLU A 229 16.31 -17.53 -48.32
CA GLU A 229 16.40 -17.69 -49.78
C GLU A 229 15.40 -18.72 -50.32
N ALA A 230 15.14 -19.79 -49.58
CA ALA A 230 14.10 -20.75 -49.94
C ALA A 230 12.70 -20.13 -49.93
N CYS A 231 12.38 -19.32 -48.92
CA CYS A 231 11.11 -18.63 -48.82
C CYS A 231 10.93 -17.54 -49.89
N LYS A 232 11.99 -16.81 -50.25
CA LYS A 232 11.94 -15.76 -51.28
C LYS A 232 11.48 -16.27 -52.65
N ASN A 233 11.84 -17.51 -52.98
CA ASN A 233 11.48 -18.15 -54.25
C ASN A 233 10.22 -19.04 -54.15
N ALA A 234 9.59 -19.10 -52.98
CA ALA A 234 8.42 -19.94 -52.74
C ALA A 234 7.11 -19.20 -53.03
N ASN A 235 6.10 -19.95 -53.47
CA ASN A 235 4.74 -19.46 -53.58
C ASN A 235 3.95 -19.85 -52.32
N PHE A 236 3.34 -18.86 -51.68
CA PHE A 236 2.54 -19.06 -50.47
C PHE A 236 1.06 -19.06 -50.81
N LYS A 237 0.30 -19.87 -50.08
CA LYS A 237 -1.17 -19.89 -50.14
C LYS A 237 -1.73 -19.94 -48.74
N ILE A 238 -2.90 -19.34 -48.56
CA ILE A 238 -3.65 -19.44 -47.30
C ILE A 238 -4.12 -20.90 -47.15
N LYS A 239 -3.68 -21.55 -46.08
CA LYS A 239 -4.09 -22.92 -45.75
C LYS A 239 -5.40 -22.95 -44.97
N ASP A 240 -5.58 -22.02 -44.05
CA ASP A 240 -6.72 -21.94 -43.15
C ASP A 240 -6.92 -20.49 -42.67
N THR A 241 -8.17 -20.12 -42.36
CA THR A 241 -8.53 -18.82 -41.79
C THR A 241 -9.56 -19.02 -40.69
N GLU A 242 -9.21 -18.62 -39.47
CA GLU A 242 -10.09 -18.75 -38.31
C GLU A 242 -10.49 -17.36 -37.80
N SER A 243 -11.80 -17.14 -37.60
CA SER A 243 -12.33 -15.94 -36.95
C SER A 243 -13.07 -16.34 -35.68
N LYS A 244 -12.78 -15.65 -34.57
CA LYS A 244 -13.37 -15.91 -33.26
C LYS A 244 -13.78 -14.61 -32.58
N ASP A 245 -15.04 -14.53 -32.19
CA ASP A 245 -15.51 -13.44 -31.35
C ASP A 245 -15.02 -13.61 -29.91
N ARG A 246 -14.36 -12.58 -29.38
CA ARG A 246 -13.92 -12.53 -27.97
C ARG A 246 -14.61 -11.39 -27.25
N LYS A 247 -15.29 -11.70 -26.15
CA LYS A 247 -15.81 -10.69 -25.22
C LYS A 247 -14.77 -10.38 -24.16
N ILE A 248 -14.42 -9.10 -24.00
CA ILE A 248 -13.51 -8.62 -22.97
C ILE A 248 -14.35 -7.95 -21.89
N ALA A 249 -14.32 -8.49 -20.67
CA ALA A 249 -15.01 -7.90 -19.53
C ALA A 249 -14.32 -6.61 -19.06
N PRO A 250 -15.07 -5.62 -18.56
CA PRO A 250 -14.46 -4.44 -17.95
C PRO A 250 -13.69 -4.83 -16.68
N GLN A 251 -12.70 -4.01 -16.33
CA GLN A 251 -11.94 -4.21 -15.10
C GLN A 251 -12.79 -3.87 -13.87
N ALA A 252 -12.46 -4.50 -12.73
CA ALA A 252 -13.08 -4.19 -11.45
C ALA A 252 -12.81 -2.74 -11.01
N PRO A 253 -13.63 -2.17 -10.11
CA PRO A 253 -13.34 -0.90 -9.46
C PRO A 253 -11.97 -0.90 -8.78
N PHE A 254 -11.36 0.27 -8.68
CA PHE A 254 -10.03 0.38 -8.10
C PHE A 254 -9.99 0.01 -6.61
N MET A 255 -9.04 -0.86 -6.27
CA MET A 255 -8.43 -0.94 -4.94
C MET A 255 -7.09 -0.18 -4.94
N THR A 256 -6.51 0.06 -3.76
CA THR A 256 -5.28 0.86 -3.60
C THR A 256 -4.14 0.42 -4.53
N SER A 257 -3.89 -0.88 -4.65
CA SER A 257 -2.81 -1.42 -5.50
C SER A 257 -3.06 -1.19 -6.99
N THR A 258 -4.29 -1.42 -7.46
CA THR A 258 -4.66 -1.22 -8.87
C THR A 258 -4.73 0.25 -9.25
N LEU A 259 -5.10 1.13 -8.31
CA LEU A 259 -5.07 2.59 -8.50
C LEU A 259 -3.63 3.07 -8.68
N GLN A 260 -2.72 2.67 -7.78
CA GLN A 260 -1.30 3.04 -7.85
C GLN A 260 -0.64 2.54 -9.14
N GLN A 261 -0.91 1.28 -9.54
CA GLN A 261 -0.40 0.75 -10.81
C GLN A 261 -0.94 1.51 -12.01
N SER A 262 -2.25 1.80 -12.04
CA SER A 262 -2.87 2.51 -13.15
C SER A 262 -2.40 3.97 -13.24
N ALA A 263 -2.28 4.67 -12.11
CA ALA A 263 -1.77 6.03 -12.04
C ALA A 263 -0.30 6.11 -12.45
N SER A 264 0.53 5.14 -12.06
CA SER A 264 1.92 5.06 -12.49
C SER A 264 2.03 4.83 -13.99
N ASN A 265 1.31 3.84 -14.53
CA ASN A 265 1.39 3.48 -15.95
C ASN A 265 0.76 4.52 -16.89
N ARG A 266 -0.36 5.14 -16.49
CA ARG A 266 -1.12 6.05 -17.36
C ARG A 266 -0.80 7.53 -17.15
N LEU A 267 -0.44 7.92 -15.92
CA LEU A 267 -0.26 9.32 -15.53
C LEU A 267 1.18 9.64 -15.09
N GLY A 268 2.07 8.64 -15.02
CA GLY A 268 3.45 8.82 -14.57
C GLY A 268 3.56 9.19 -13.09
N PHE A 269 2.52 8.92 -12.28
CA PHE A 269 2.55 9.28 -10.87
C PHE A 269 3.32 8.23 -10.06
N ASN A 270 4.20 8.68 -9.17
CA ASN A 270 4.78 7.79 -8.18
C ASN A 270 3.73 7.40 -7.12
N PRO A 271 3.93 6.28 -6.39
CA PRO A 271 2.95 5.80 -5.40
C PRO A 271 2.67 6.77 -4.24
N LYS A 272 3.58 7.71 -3.95
CA LYS A 272 3.40 8.71 -2.88
C LYS A 272 2.51 9.88 -3.32
N LYS A 273 2.52 10.21 -4.61
CA LYS A 273 1.69 11.27 -5.21
C LYS A 273 0.25 10.81 -5.45
N THR A 274 0.08 9.53 -5.78
CA THR A 274 -1.24 8.90 -5.97
C THR A 274 -1.96 8.79 -4.64
#